data_AF-A0A7T1HW61-F1
#
_entry.id   AF-A0A7T1HW61-F1
#
_cell.length_a   1.000
_cell.length_b   1.000
_cell.length_c   1.000
_cell.angle_alpha   90.00
_cell.angle_beta   90.00
_cell.angle_gamma   90.00
#
_symmetry.space_group_name_H-M   'P 1'
#
loop_
_entity.id
_entity.type
_entity.pdbx_description
1 polymer ?
#
loop_
_entity_poly.entity_id
_entity_poly.type
_entity_poly.pdbx_seq_one_letter_code
_entity_poly.pdbx_strand_id
1 'polypeptide(L)'
;MNWADSNTALESFLPDWIETAAEEARSVALGMLRERGRGAVLVGVARLDTALDVLLKAALAPPRGSETLLLADRPLGSLGAKIALAARLGLIDPAVEQSLHNLRRVRNGFAHSTAPVRLADPPYRDRLRDSVAQARRNPLWQPMQTILEQHLAEQTGCPEAEHDPGLQSFVLLITILVAFVETAARLLSPIRPSLSLTFEEGISRSINATQ
;
A
#
# COMPACT_ATOMS: atom_id res chain seq x y z
N MET A 1 -32.64 35.43 -19.96
CA MET A 1 -32.75 34.02 -19.53
C MET A 1 -31.67 33.24 -20.27
N ASN A 2 -30.43 33.28 -19.77
CA ASN A 2 -29.26 32.76 -20.48
C ASN A 2 -28.80 31.49 -19.75
N TRP A 3 -28.88 30.35 -20.42
CA TRP A 3 -28.53 29.00 -19.92
C TRP A 3 -27.02 28.73 -19.93
N ALA A 4 -26.20 29.76 -19.65
CA ALA A 4 -24.74 29.71 -19.81
C ALA A 4 -23.95 29.69 -18.49
N ASP A 5 -24.62 29.53 -17.34
CA ASP A 5 -23.98 29.52 -16.00
C ASP A 5 -24.17 28.18 -15.28
N SER A 6 -23.88 27.06 -15.95
CA SER A 6 -23.97 25.73 -15.32
C SER A 6 -22.73 24.85 -15.50
N ASN A 7 -21.61 25.40 -15.97
CA ASN A 7 -20.40 24.61 -16.22
C ASN A 7 -19.22 24.91 -15.26
N THR A 8 -19.49 25.53 -14.10
CA THR A 8 -18.47 25.93 -13.11
C THR A 8 -18.71 25.33 -11.72
N ALA A 9 -19.57 24.32 -11.62
CA ALA A 9 -19.94 23.68 -10.34
C ALA A 9 -19.62 22.19 -10.29
N LEU A 10 -18.70 21.71 -11.12
CA LEU A 10 -18.17 20.34 -11.11
C LEU A 10 -16.65 20.34 -11.39
N GLU A 11 -15.92 21.31 -10.85
CA GLU A 11 -14.53 21.02 -10.47
C GLU A 11 -14.61 19.93 -9.42
N SER A 12 -14.35 18.71 -9.88
CA SER A 12 -14.36 17.48 -9.11
C SER A 12 -13.59 17.68 -7.80
N PHE A 13 -14.30 17.78 -6.66
CA PHE A 13 -13.75 17.74 -5.31
C PHE A 13 -13.11 16.36 -5.05
N LEU A 14 -12.06 16.03 -5.78
CA LEU A 14 -11.15 14.96 -5.40
C LEU A 14 -10.37 15.48 -4.19
N PRO A 15 -10.39 14.77 -3.05
CA PRO A 15 -9.56 15.15 -1.92
C PRO A 15 -8.10 15.39 -2.33
N ASP A 16 -7.44 16.39 -1.76
CA ASP A 16 -6.05 16.81 -2.08
C ASP A 16 -5.04 15.65 -2.07
N TRP A 17 -5.32 14.60 -1.31
CA TRP A 17 -4.47 13.42 -1.23
C TRP A 17 -4.47 12.56 -2.50
N ILE A 18 -5.49 12.69 -3.37
CA ILE A 18 -5.64 11.87 -4.58
C ILE A 18 -4.52 12.14 -5.59
N GLU A 19 -4.12 13.40 -5.76
CA GLU A 19 -3.05 13.76 -6.69
C GLU A 19 -1.70 13.19 -6.24
N THR A 20 -1.36 13.39 -4.96
CA THR A 20 -0.14 12.82 -4.36
C THR A 20 -0.14 11.29 -4.44
N ALA A 21 -1.27 10.66 -4.13
CA ALA A 21 -1.41 9.21 -4.23
C ALA A 21 -1.27 8.71 -5.69
N ALA A 22 -1.77 9.45 -6.68
CA ALA A 22 -1.64 9.10 -8.09
C ALA A 22 -0.18 9.18 -8.58
N GLU A 23 0.60 10.16 -8.12
CA GLU A 23 2.02 10.27 -8.46
C GLU A 23 2.85 9.11 -7.90
N GLU A 24 2.66 8.77 -6.62
CA GLU A 24 3.32 7.60 -6.02
C GLU A 24 2.88 6.31 -6.71
N ALA A 25 1.59 6.19 -7.01
CA ALA A 25 1.05 5.04 -7.67
C ALA A 25 1.75 4.79 -9.02
N ARG A 26 1.98 5.87 -9.80
CA ARG A 26 2.72 5.80 -11.06
C ARG A 26 4.17 5.35 -10.85
N SER A 27 4.87 5.92 -9.88
CA SER A 27 6.26 5.58 -9.56
C SER A 27 6.42 4.09 -9.20
N VAL A 28 5.53 3.59 -8.34
CA VAL A 28 5.52 2.18 -7.90
C VAL A 28 5.20 1.25 -9.07
N ALA A 29 4.17 1.55 -9.84
CA ALA A 29 3.76 0.76 -11.00
C ALA A 29 4.91 0.60 -12.00
N LEU A 30 5.54 1.70 -12.41
CA LEU A 30 6.63 1.68 -13.39
C LEU A 30 7.86 0.95 -12.85
N GLY A 31 8.16 1.10 -11.55
CA GLY A 31 9.23 0.35 -10.90
C GLY A 31 9.00 -1.16 -10.94
N MET A 32 7.75 -1.61 -10.73
CA MET A 32 7.40 -3.03 -10.76
C MET A 32 7.35 -3.62 -12.16
N LEU A 33 6.96 -2.85 -13.19
CA LEU A 33 6.91 -3.34 -14.58
C LEU A 33 8.29 -3.63 -15.17
N ARG A 34 9.34 -3.00 -14.64
CA ARG A 34 10.73 -3.34 -14.97
C ARG A 34 11.07 -4.76 -14.54
N GLU A 35 10.41 -5.23 -13.49
CA GLU A 35 10.52 -6.61 -13.00
C GLU A 35 9.49 -7.49 -13.73
N ARG A 36 9.87 -8.72 -14.11
CA ARG A 36 8.95 -9.68 -14.76
C ARG A 36 8.64 -10.87 -13.86
N GLY A 37 7.43 -11.41 -13.97
CA GLY A 37 7.00 -12.63 -13.28
C GLY A 37 7.27 -12.62 -11.78
N ARG A 38 8.13 -13.53 -11.31
CA ARG A 38 8.52 -13.65 -9.89
C ARG A 38 9.13 -12.36 -9.32
N GLY A 39 9.94 -11.63 -10.11
CA GLY A 39 10.59 -10.40 -9.65
C GLY A 39 9.58 -9.36 -9.21
N ALA A 40 8.54 -9.14 -10.02
CA ALA A 40 7.48 -8.17 -9.73
C ALA A 40 6.73 -8.49 -8.44
N VAL A 41 6.47 -9.78 -8.16
CA VAL A 41 5.81 -10.21 -6.92
C VAL A 41 6.69 -9.92 -5.70
N LEU A 42 7.97 -10.30 -5.75
CA LEU A 42 8.89 -10.10 -4.63
C LEU A 42 9.13 -8.62 -4.36
N VAL A 43 9.39 -7.84 -5.41
CA VAL A 43 9.63 -6.39 -5.30
C VAL A 43 8.38 -5.65 -4.87
N GLY A 44 7.21 -5.98 -5.42
CA GLY A 44 5.95 -5.34 -5.05
C GLY A 44 5.61 -5.52 -3.57
N VAL A 45 5.72 -6.75 -3.04
CA VAL A 45 5.46 -6.98 -1.61
C VAL A 45 6.56 -6.39 -0.72
N ALA A 46 7.81 -6.33 -1.18
CA ALA A 46 8.88 -5.62 -0.45
C ALA A 46 8.61 -4.11 -0.37
N ARG A 47 8.12 -3.49 -1.46
CA ARG A 47 7.69 -2.08 -1.45
C ARG A 47 6.59 -1.82 -0.43
N LEU A 48 5.63 -2.73 -0.34
CA LEU A 48 4.54 -2.64 0.64
C LEU A 48 5.03 -2.80 2.09
N ASP A 49 6.01 -3.67 2.33
CA ASP A 49 6.67 -3.80 3.64
C ASP A 49 7.40 -2.50 4.04
N THR A 50 8.09 -1.86 3.10
CA THR A 50 8.70 -0.54 3.31
C THR A 50 7.66 0.54 3.56
N ALA A 51 6.55 0.56 2.81
CA ALA A 51 5.47 1.54 3.03
C ALA A 51 4.86 1.39 4.43
N LEU A 52 4.63 0.15 4.89
CA LEU A 52 4.15 -0.12 6.26
C LEU A 52 5.16 0.32 7.32
N ASP A 53 6.46 0.13 7.07
CA ASP A 53 7.51 0.63 7.96
C ASP A 53 7.44 2.15 8.12
N VAL A 54 7.27 2.88 7.02
CA VAL A 54 7.10 4.35 7.02
C VAL A 54 5.83 4.76 7.76
N LEU A 55 4.70 4.10 7.50
CA LEU A 55 3.44 4.35 8.19
C LEU A 55 3.56 4.15 9.71
N LEU A 56 4.17 3.06 10.14
CA LEU A 56 4.36 2.77 11.57
C LEU A 56 5.30 3.79 12.23
N LYS A 57 6.37 4.22 11.55
CA LYS A 57 7.24 5.29 12.06
C LYS A 57 6.53 6.62 12.21
N ALA A 58 5.61 6.96 11.29
CA ALA A 58 4.79 8.16 11.40
C ALA A 58 3.77 8.07 12.54
N ALA A 59 3.25 6.86 12.82
CA ALA A 59 2.27 6.63 13.87
C ALA A 59 2.86 6.57 15.28
N LEU A 60 4.08 6.04 15.42
CA LEU A 60 4.73 5.85 16.71
C LEU A 60 5.45 7.12 17.18
N ALA A 61 5.58 7.27 18.50
CA ALA A 61 6.45 8.31 19.04
C ALA A 61 7.89 8.12 18.51
N PRO A 62 8.61 9.22 18.21
CA PRO A 62 9.97 9.11 17.69
C PRO A 62 10.86 8.37 18.70
N PRO A 63 11.77 7.50 18.23
CA PRO A 63 12.68 6.79 19.12
C PRO A 63 13.57 7.77 19.88
N ARG A 64 13.93 7.44 21.12
CA ARG A 64 14.87 8.23 21.95
C ARG A 64 16.34 8.08 21.52
N GLY A 65 16.58 7.58 20.30
CA GLY A 65 17.88 7.19 19.74
C GLY A 65 17.71 6.64 18.33
N SER A 66 18.56 5.70 17.92
CA SER A 66 18.42 5.04 16.61
C SER A 66 17.15 4.20 16.54
N GLU A 67 16.41 4.31 15.44
CA GLU A 67 15.28 3.42 15.15
C GLU A 67 15.78 1.99 14.93
N THR A 68 15.38 1.09 15.82
CA THR A 68 15.78 -0.33 15.77
C THR A 68 14.61 -1.29 15.87
N LEU A 69 13.43 -0.86 16.31
CA LEU A 69 12.32 -1.76 16.62
C LEU A 69 11.79 -2.49 15.38
N LEU A 70 11.82 -1.81 14.23
CA LEU A 70 11.28 -2.29 12.94
C LEU A 70 12.33 -2.96 12.03
N LEU A 71 13.59 -3.11 12.49
CA LEU A 71 14.62 -3.82 11.72
C LEU A 71 14.30 -5.32 11.61
N ALA A 72 14.70 -5.97 10.51
CA ALA A 72 14.29 -7.33 10.15
C ALA A 72 14.42 -8.38 11.28
N ASP A 73 15.51 -8.34 12.06
CA ASP A 73 15.79 -9.30 13.15
C ASP A 73 15.24 -8.87 14.52
N ARG A 74 14.30 -7.92 14.53
CA ARG A 74 13.73 -7.32 15.74
C ARG A 74 12.26 -7.70 15.86
N PRO A 75 11.64 -7.53 17.05
CA PRO A 75 10.30 -8.06 17.31
C PRO A 75 9.23 -7.60 16.31
N LEU A 76 9.37 -6.40 15.76
CA LEU A 76 8.46 -5.84 14.76
C LEU A 76 9.08 -5.77 13.36
N GLY A 77 10.15 -6.53 13.11
CA GLY A 77 10.88 -6.54 11.86
C GLY A 77 10.19 -7.24 10.69
N SER A 78 9.37 -8.24 10.99
CA SER A 78 8.68 -9.02 9.95
C SER A 78 7.46 -8.28 9.42
N LEU A 79 7.18 -8.43 8.12
CA LEU A 79 5.96 -7.93 7.48
C LEU A 79 4.69 -8.35 8.26
N GLY A 80 4.64 -9.58 8.77
CA GLY A 80 3.50 -10.05 9.56
C GLY A 80 3.30 -9.28 10.86
N ALA A 81 4.39 -8.97 11.57
CA ALA A 81 4.35 -8.19 12.80
C ALA A 81 3.94 -6.73 12.55
N LYS A 82 4.41 -6.14 11.44
CA LYS A 82 4.02 -4.79 11.02
C LYS A 82 2.53 -4.71 10.67
N ILE A 83 2.00 -5.67 9.92
CA ILE A 83 0.56 -5.78 9.61
C ILE A 83 -0.25 -5.84 10.91
N ALA A 84 0.14 -6.72 11.84
CA ALA A 84 -0.56 -6.87 13.12
C ALA A 84 -0.53 -5.58 13.95
N LEU A 85 0.61 -4.89 14.01
CA LEU A 85 0.70 -3.62 14.73
C LEU A 85 -0.17 -2.54 14.07
N ALA A 86 -0.11 -2.39 12.74
CA ALA A 86 -0.92 -1.40 12.02
C ALA A 86 -2.43 -1.60 12.25
N ALA A 87 -2.89 -2.86 12.22
CA ALA A 87 -4.28 -3.20 12.52
C ALA A 87 -4.64 -2.89 13.99
N ARG A 88 -3.76 -3.21 14.94
CA ARG A 88 -4.00 -2.95 16.37
C ARG A 88 -4.00 -1.47 16.73
N LEU A 89 -3.27 -0.64 15.98
CA LEU A 89 -3.28 0.82 16.08
C LEU A 89 -4.49 1.46 15.36
N GLY A 90 -5.28 0.68 14.61
CA GLY A 90 -6.42 1.18 13.85
C GLY A 90 -6.04 1.96 12.58
N LEU A 91 -4.81 1.77 12.08
CA LEU A 91 -4.31 2.46 10.87
C LEU A 91 -4.81 1.80 9.58
N ILE A 92 -5.21 0.54 9.66
CA ILE A 92 -5.76 -0.24 8.56
C ILE A 92 -7.02 -0.95 9.02
N ASP A 93 -7.99 -1.08 8.12
CA ASP A 93 -9.22 -1.83 8.37
C ASP A 93 -9.02 -3.35 8.16
N PRO A 94 -10.00 -4.20 8.54
CA PRO A 94 -9.90 -5.65 8.38
C PRO A 94 -9.73 -6.11 6.92
N ALA A 95 -10.26 -5.35 5.95
CA ALA A 95 -10.19 -5.70 4.54
C ALA A 95 -8.77 -5.47 3.97
N VAL A 96 -8.14 -4.37 4.36
CA VAL A 96 -6.74 -4.06 4.08
C VAL A 96 -5.83 -5.06 4.78
N GLU A 97 -6.02 -5.33 6.09
CA GLU A 97 -5.25 -6.33 6.83
C GLU A 97 -5.28 -7.71 6.14
N GLN A 98 -6.47 -8.18 5.79
CA GLN A 98 -6.63 -9.47 5.09
C GLN A 98 -5.91 -9.47 3.74
N SER A 99 -5.95 -8.36 3.01
CA SER A 99 -5.25 -8.20 1.72
C SER A 99 -3.73 -8.25 1.89
N LEU A 100 -3.18 -7.58 2.91
CA LEU A 100 -1.75 -7.61 3.22
C LEU A 100 -1.28 -9.03 3.59
N HIS A 101 -2.06 -9.77 4.38
CA HIS A 101 -1.76 -11.17 4.67
C HIS A 101 -1.84 -12.07 3.44
N ASN A 102 -2.78 -11.83 2.52
CA ASN A 102 -2.84 -12.55 1.25
C ASN A 102 -1.60 -12.30 0.40
N LEU A 103 -1.18 -11.04 0.26
CA LEU A 103 0.03 -10.66 -0.46
C LEU A 103 1.29 -11.27 0.14
N ARG A 104 1.43 -11.27 1.47
CA ARG A 104 2.52 -11.98 2.18
C ARG A 104 2.54 -13.47 1.83
N ARG A 105 1.38 -14.14 1.82
CA ARG A 105 1.28 -15.57 1.47
C ARG A 105 1.61 -15.83 0.01
N VAL A 106 1.18 -14.97 -0.91
CA VAL A 106 1.56 -15.04 -2.34
C VAL A 106 3.07 -14.90 -2.49
N ARG A 107 3.68 -13.85 -1.92
CA ARG A 107 5.13 -13.64 -1.93
C ARG A 107 5.88 -14.87 -1.43
N ASN A 108 5.44 -15.47 -0.33
CA ASN A 108 6.09 -16.66 0.20
C ASN A 108 6.00 -17.87 -0.73
N GLY A 109 4.84 -18.09 -1.37
CA GLY A 109 4.71 -19.14 -2.39
C GLY A 109 5.66 -18.91 -3.58
N PHE A 110 5.76 -17.68 -4.07
CA PHE A 110 6.71 -17.32 -5.13
C PHE A 110 8.18 -17.46 -4.69
N ALA A 111 8.51 -17.08 -3.45
CA ALA A 111 9.87 -17.15 -2.92
C ALA A 111 10.35 -18.59 -2.68
N HIS A 112 9.44 -19.49 -2.31
CA HIS A 112 9.77 -20.89 -1.99
C HIS A 112 9.49 -21.87 -3.13
N SER A 113 8.93 -21.42 -4.26
CA SER A 113 8.72 -22.29 -5.40
C SER A 113 10.05 -22.68 -6.06
N THR A 114 10.22 -23.98 -6.28
CA THR A 114 11.32 -24.57 -7.06
C THR A 114 10.98 -24.67 -8.56
N ALA A 115 9.70 -24.54 -8.92
CA ALA A 115 9.21 -24.54 -10.29
C ALA A 115 8.70 -23.14 -10.71
N PRO A 116 8.62 -22.84 -12.03
CA PRO A 116 7.93 -21.65 -12.51
C PRO A 116 6.48 -21.59 -11.99
N VAL A 117 6.09 -20.45 -11.43
CA VAL A 117 4.74 -20.19 -10.91
C VAL A 117 4.24 -18.86 -11.44
N ARG A 118 2.93 -18.76 -11.63
CA ARG A 118 2.25 -17.60 -12.23
C ARG A 118 1.12 -17.13 -11.33
N LEU A 119 0.87 -15.84 -11.29
CA LEU A 119 -0.25 -15.24 -10.55
C LEU A 119 -1.60 -15.73 -11.05
N ALA A 120 -1.68 -16.10 -12.33
CA ALA A 120 -2.85 -16.75 -12.91
C ALA A 120 -3.12 -18.16 -12.37
N ASP A 121 -2.16 -18.83 -11.71
CA ASP A 121 -2.37 -20.16 -11.15
C ASP A 121 -3.43 -20.08 -10.04
N PRO A 122 -4.36 -21.06 -9.94
CA PRO A 122 -5.45 -21.05 -8.98
C PRO A 122 -5.08 -20.67 -7.54
N PRO A 123 -4.01 -21.22 -6.90
CA PRO A 123 -3.70 -20.90 -5.51
C PRO A 123 -3.34 -19.43 -5.26
N TYR A 124 -2.84 -18.71 -6.28
CA TYR A 124 -2.49 -17.30 -6.18
C TYR A 124 -3.63 -16.40 -6.64
N ARG A 125 -4.25 -16.73 -7.79
CA ARG A 125 -5.41 -16.01 -8.32
C ARG A 125 -6.56 -15.98 -7.32
N ASP A 126 -6.96 -17.14 -6.80
CA ASP A 126 -8.13 -17.26 -5.95
C ASP A 126 -7.91 -16.55 -4.61
N ARG A 127 -6.67 -16.53 -4.13
CA ARG A 127 -6.26 -15.81 -2.92
C ARG A 127 -6.30 -14.29 -3.10
N LEU A 128 -5.98 -13.78 -4.28
CA LEU A 128 -5.96 -12.35 -4.57
C LEU A 128 -7.31 -11.82 -5.07
N ARG A 129 -8.24 -12.70 -5.45
CA ARG A 129 -9.53 -12.34 -6.06
C ARG A 129 -10.25 -11.22 -5.30
N ASP A 130 -10.42 -11.37 -4.00
CA ASP A 130 -11.23 -10.44 -3.21
C ASP A 130 -10.49 -9.11 -3.01
N SER A 131 -9.17 -9.15 -2.79
CA SER A 131 -8.32 -7.95 -2.72
C SER A 131 -8.31 -7.15 -4.02
N VAL A 132 -8.21 -7.84 -5.17
CA VAL A 132 -8.30 -7.21 -6.50
C VAL A 132 -9.70 -6.63 -6.73
N ALA A 133 -10.76 -7.33 -6.34
CA ALA A 133 -12.13 -6.83 -6.47
C ALA A 133 -12.37 -5.57 -5.63
N GLN A 134 -11.77 -5.47 -4.44
CA GLN A 134 -11.81 -4.27 -3.61
C GLN A 134 -11.01 -3.13 -4.23
N ALA A 135 -9.77 -3.39 -4.68
CA ALA A 135 -8.92 -2.38 -5.33
C ALA A 135 -9.56 -1.80 -6.60
N ARG A 136 -10.32 -2.59 -7.36
CA ARG A 136 -11.07 -2.13 -8.55
C ARG A 136 -12.12 -1.06 -8.25
N ARG A 137 -12.60 -0.97 -7.02
CA ARG A 137 -13.54 0.09 -6.60
C ARG A 137 -12.82 1.40 -6.26
N ASN A 138 -11.49 1.40 -6.22
CA ASN A 138 -10.71 2.57 -5.90
C ASN A 138 -10.65 3.54 -7.11
N PRO A 139 -10.80 4.86 -6.90
CA PRO A 139 -10.73 5.85 -7.98
C PRO A 139 -9.41 5.82 -8.77
N LEU A 140 -8.30 5.40 -8.14
CA LEU A 140 -7.00 5.30 -8.82
C LEU A 140 -6.88 4.09 -9.74
N TRP A 141 -7.79 3.10 -9.67
CA TRP A 141 -7.69 1.89 -10.48
C TRP A 141 -7.69 2.19 -11.98
N GLN A 142 -8.72 2.88 -12.48
CA GLN A 142 -8.88 3.11 -13.92
C GLN A 142 -7.76 4.00 -14.49
N PRO A 143 -7.41 5.16 -13.87
CA PRO A 143 -6.31 5.98 -14.36
C PRO A 143 -4.98 5.21 -14.41
N MET A 144 -4.67 4.42 -13.37
CA MET A 144 -3.43 3.63 -13.34
C MET A 144 -3.45 2.50 -14.36
N GLN A 145 -4.60 1.86 -14.55
CA GLN A 145 -4.77 0.81 -15.55
C GLN A 145 -4.45 1.34 -16.96
N THR A 146 -5.00 2.50 -17.32
CA THR A 146 -4.73 3.15 -18.62
C THR A 146 -3.25 3.45 -18.81
N ILE A 147 -2.58 3.99 -17.79
CA ILE A 147 -1.15 4.29 -17.85
C ILE A 147 -0.32 3.01 -18.04
N LEU A 148 -0.66 1.93 -17.32
CA LEU A 148 0.00 0.63 -17.47
C LEU A 148 -0.14 0.09 -18.90
N GLU A 149 -1.35 0.14 -19.45
CA GLU A 149 -1.66 -0.39 -20.78
C GLU A 149 -0.93 0.39 -21.88
N GLN A 150 -0.88 1.73 -21.76
CA GLN A 150 -0.11 2.59 -22.68
C GLN A 150 1.38 2.26 -22.63
N HIS A 151 1.95 2.16 -21.42
CA HIS A 151 3.38 1.86 -21.25
C HIS A 151 3.76 0.48 -21.80
N LEU A 152 2.89 -0.51 -21.63
CA LEU A 152 3.09 -1.86 -22.16
C LEU A 152 3.03 -1.86 -23.70
N ALA A 153 2.08 -1.12 -24.28
CA ALA A 153 1.94 -0.98 -25.74
C ALA A 153 3.17 -0.33 -26.39
N GLU A 154 3.80 0.64 -25.72
CA GLU A 154 5.04 1.29 -26.16
C GLU A 154 6.26 0.34 -26.11
N GLN A 155 6.24 -0.67 -25.23
CA GLN A 155 7.34 -1.64 -25.06
C GLN A 155 7.20 -2.92 -25.90
N THR A 156 6.10 -3.10 -26.63
CA THR A 156 5.78 -4.33 -27.39
C THR A 156 6.63 -4.61 -28.64
N GLY A 157 7.78 -3.93 -28.81
CA GLY A 157 8.75 -4.23 -29.88
C GLY A 157 9.54 -5.53 -29.70
N CYS A 158 9.19 -6.39 -28.73
CA CYS A 158 9.86 -7.67 -28.46
C CYS A 158 8.83 -8.82 -28.38
N PRO A 159 9.13 -10.00 -28.96
CA PRO A 159 8.17 -11.09 -29.06
C PRO A 159 7.89 -11.74 -27.70
N GLU A 160 6.62 -11.99 -27.42
CA GLU A 160 6.06 -13.02 -26.52
C GLU A 160 6.86 -13.36 -25.25
N ALA A 161 7.21 -12.35 -24.44
CA ALA A 161 7.52 -12.61 -23.05
C ALA A 161 6.24 -13.11 -22.36
N GLU A 162 6.26 -14.37 -21.93
CA GLU A 162 5.31 -15.07 -21.05
C GLU A 162 4.41 -14.12 -20.23
N HIS A 163 3.31 -13.65 -20.85
CA HIS A 163 2.40 -12.70 -20.22
C HIS A 163 1.61 -13.46 -19.16
N ASP A 164 1.88 -13.20 -17.89
CA ASP A 164 1.05 -13.66 -16.78
C ASP A 164 -0.18 -12.74 -16.67
N PRO A 165 -1.40 -13.22 -17.01
CA PRO A 165 -2.60 -12.38 -16.98
C PRO A 165 -2.91 -11.83 -15.58
N GLY A 166 -2.41 -12.48 -14.53
CA GLY A 166 -2.57 -12.01 -13.15
C GLY A 166 -1.68 -10.82 -12.79
N LEU A 167 -0.61 -10.56 -13.56
CA LEU A 167 0.42 -9.58 -13.21
C LEU A 167 -0.11 -8.15 -13.20
N GLN A 168 -0.87 -7.75 -14.21
CA GLN A 168 -1.41 -6.38 -14.28
C GLN A 168 -2.31 -6.06 -13.07
N SER A 169 -3.22 -6.98 -12.73
CA SER A 169 -4.11 -6.81 -11.57
C SER A 169 -3.33 -6.80 -10.25
N PHE A 170 -2.27 -7.59 -10.14
CA PHE A 170 -1.39 -7.58 -8.98
C PHE A 170 -0.60 -6.27 -8.85
N VAL A 171 -0.02 -5.76 -9.95
CA VAL A 171 0.69 -4.48 -9.97
C VAL A 171 -0.25 -3.37 -9.52
N LEU A 172 -1.44 -3.28 -10.10
CA LEU A 172 -2.45 -2.28 -9.72
C LEU A 172 -2.84 -2.37 -8.24
N LEU A 173 -3.04 -3.58 -7.71
CA LEU A 173 -3.34 -3.80 -6.29
C LEU A 173 -2.21 -3.29 -5.39
N ILE A 174 -0.96 -3.67 -5.67
CA ILE A 174 0.21 -3.21 -4.90
C ILE A 174 0.33 -1.69 -4.99
N THR A 175 0.25 -1.15 -6.20
CA THR A 175 0.34 0.27 -6.49
C THR A 175 -0.65 1.09 -5.68
N ILE A 176 -1.93 0.69 -5.66
CA ILE A 176 -2.95 1.34 -4.87
C ILE A 176 -2.59 1.24 -3.38
N LEU A 177 -2.32 0.05 -2.86
CA LEU A 177 -2.02 -0.12 -1.43
C LEU A 177 -0.81 0.72 -0.98
N VAL A 178 0.29 0.74 -1.74
CA VAL A 178 1.48 1.52 -1.42
C VAL A 178 1.16 3.02 -1.41
N ALA A 179 0.53 3.52 -2.47
CA ALA A 179 0.18 4.93 -2.59
C ALA A 179 -0.65 5.43 -1.40
N PHE A 180 -1.67 4.66 -1.00
CA PHE A 180 -2.51 5.01 0.15
C PHE A 180 -1.77 4.91 1.48
N VAL A 181 -0.93 3.88 1.67
CA VAL A 181 -0.14 3.71 2.90
C VAL A 181 0.87 4.85 3.08
N GLU A 182 1.59 5.24 2.02
CA GLU A 182 2.55 6.34 2.06
C GLU A 182 1.87 7.70 2.22
N THR A 183 0.72 7.88 1.57
CA THR A 183 -0.09 9.09 1.75
C THR A 183 -0.62 9.21 3.17
N ALA A 184 -1.14 8.11 3.74
CA ALA A 184 -1.54 8.08 5.14
C ALA A 184 -0.36 8.40 6.07
N ALA A 185 0.83 7.86 5.81
CA ALA A 185 2.02 8.15 6.61
C ALA A 185 2.41 9.64 6.60
N ARG A 186 2.22 10.35 5.48
CA ARG A 186 2.49 11.79 5.38
C ARG A 186 1.47 12.65 6.12
N LEU A 187 0.21 12.20 6.17
CA LEU A 187 -0.89 12.91 6.81
C LEU A 187 -0.98 12.62 8.32
N LEU A 188 -0.42 11.50 8.76
CA LEU A 188 -0.50 11.04 10.14
C LEU A 188 0.44 11.85 11.05
N SER A 189 -0.03 12.13 12.26
CA SER A 189 0.82 12.58 13.36
C SER A 189 0.99 11.46 14.40
N PRO A 190 2.10 11.44 15.17
CA PRO A 190 2.32 10.39 16.17
C PRO A 190 1.17 10.28 17.16
N ILE A 191 0.72 9.03 17.40
CA ILE A 191 -0.34 8.71 18.34
C ILE A 191 0.09 9.13 19.74
N ARG A 192 -0.72 9.97 20.38
CA ARG A 192 -0.50 10.40 21.76
C ARG A 192 -1.44 9.64 22.71
N PRO A 193 -0.91 8.92 23.70
CA PRO A 193 -1.76 8.30 24.71
C PRO A 193 -2.39 9.38 25.58
N SER A 194 -3.65 9.18 25.99
CA SER A 194 -4.37 10.08 26.89
C SER A 194 -3.78 10.14 28.31
N LEU A 195 -2.90 9.19 28.62
CA LEU A 195 -2.29 9.01 29.91
C LEU A 195 -0.83 8.60 29.74
N SER A 196 0.04 9.19 30.55
CA SER A 196 1.45 8.83 30.68
C SER A 196 1.81 8.59 32.14
N LEU A 197 2.80 7.76 32.38
CA LEU A 197 3.35 7.51 33.71
C LEU A 197 4.56 8.42 33.92
N THR A 198 4.60 9.11 35.05
CA THR A 198 5.70 10.00 35.44
C THR A 198 6.10 9.71 36.89
N PHE A 199 7.37 9.94 37.25
CA PHE A 199 7.79 9.78 38.63
C PHE A 199 7.34 10.94 39.53
N GLU A 200 7.12 12.14 38.96
CA GLU A 200 6.71 13.33 39.70
C GLU A 200 5.23 13.30 40.10
N GLU A 201 4.35 12.88 39.19
CA GLU A 201 2.88 12.92 39.38
C GLU A 201 2.25 11.52 39.49
N GLY A 202 3.02 10.46 39.26
CA GLY A 202 2.55 9.07 39.15
C GLY A 202 1.82 8.81 37.83
N ILE A 203 0.68 9.49 37.63
CA ILE A 203 -0.15 9.44 36.43
C ILE A 203 -0.37 10.87 35.93
N SER A 204 0.16 11.18 34.74
CA SER A 204 -0.07 12.45 34.07
C SER A 204 -1.03 12.26 32.90
N ARG A 205 -2.16 12.97 32.92
CA ARG A 205 -3.17 12.92 31.85
C ARG A 205 -2.93 14.07 30.89
N SER A 206 -2.87 13.80 29.58
CA SER A 206 -2.88 14.89 28.62
C SER A 206 -4.29 15.48 28.58
N ILE A 207 -4.43 16.74 28.99
CA ILE A 207 -5.67 17.49 28.74
C ILE A 207 -5.73 17.65 27.22
N ASN A 208 -6.57 16.86 26.56
CA ASN A 208 -6.87 17.10 25.15
C ASN A 208 -7.47 18.51 25.08
N ALA A 209 -6.70 19.47 24.59
CA ALA A 209 -7.26 20.74 24.16
C ALA A 209 -8.14 20.44 22.96
N THR A 210 -9.44 20.26 23.21
CA THR A 210 -10.46 20.42 22.19
C THR A 210 -10.37 21.89 21.74
N GLN A 211 -9.72 22.15 20.60
CA GLN A 211 -9.91 23.35 19.79
C GLN A 211 -10.13 22.91 18.35
#